data_AF-A0A075A117-F1
#
_entry.id   AF-A0A075A117-F1
#
_cell.length_a   1.000
_cell.length_b   1.000
_cell.length_c   1.000
_cell.angle_alpha   90.00
_cell.angle_beta   90.00
_cell.angle_gamma   90.00
#
_symmetry.space_group_name_H-M   'P 1'
#
loop_
_entity.id
_entity.type
_entity.pdbx_description
1 polymer ?
#
loop_
_entity_poly.entity_id
_entity_poly.type
_entity_poly.pdbx_seq_one_letter_code
_entity_poly.pdbx_strand_id
1 'polypeptide(L)'
;MAERLKEKLLRNPGFSVDRLTSGAISNLEPRLSLSVGADFVCGPDAYRDLPRLIANAHAGIQGASVALSLEETYADVRPVRLCQSSEDGLEGNQSSPSAFLSVMRGCDNMCTYCIVPFVRGRERSRPLSSIIDEAAQLFEAGVRNITLLGQNVNSYCDQSVPQSRTLTSTTQLTPGFHAVYRPKLGGLRFVDLLDEVSRISPELRIRFTSPHPKDFPPEVLQLIAERHNICSHLHLPAQSGSATVLDRMGRGYTPDAYLALVETVRKTIPGVAITSDFIAGFCGETEEDHEASVQLIKNVGYSFTFCFPYSMRESSLFYHQKTRAYHRLVDDVPLETKNRRHLELKAAGRQASLEFNRAQIGQIQLVLVE
;
A
#
# COMPACT_ATOMS: atom_id res chain seq x y z
N MET A 1 -23.43 -14.04 -4.15
CA MET A 1 -23.48 -15.28 -3.34
C MET A 1 -23.04 -15.05 -1.90
N ALA A 2 -21.89 -14.37 -1.66
CA ALA A 2 -21.41 -14.01 -0.33
C ALA A 2 -22.34 -13.05 0.46
N GLU A 3 -23.06 -12.16 -0.22
CA GLU A 3 -23.93 -11.19 0.46
C GLU A 3 -25.31 -11.74 0.86
N ARG A 4 -25.91 -12.60 0.02
CA ARG A 4 -27.06 -13.44 0.41
C ARG A 4 -26.70 -14.38 1.57
N LEU A 5 -25.42 -14.74 1.70
CA LEU A 5 -24.91 -15.47 2.86
C LEU A 5 -24.86 -14.52 4.07
N LYS A 6 -24.31 -13.32 3.94
CA LYS A 6 -24.23 -12.29 5.00
C LYS A 6 -25.61 -11.92 5.58
N GLU A 7 -26.62 -11.71 4.75
CA GLU A 7 -28.00 -11.44 5.22
C GLU A 7 -28.66 -12.65 5.91
N LYS A 8 -28.37 -13.88 5.46
CA LYS A 8 -28.83 -15.09 6.15
C LYS A 8 -28.09 -15.33 7.45
N LEU A 9 -26.81 -14.97 7.53
CA LEU A 9 -25.95 -15.10 8.71
C LEU A 9 -26.38 -14.11 9.82
N LEU A 10 -26.77 -12.88 9.45
CA LEU A 10 -27.26 -11.87 10.41
C LEU A 10 -28.68 -12.13 10.95
N ARG A 11 -29.45 -13.05 10.35
CA ARG A 11 -30.81 -13.43 10.81
C ARG A 11 -30.81 -14.58 11.82
N ASN A 12 -29.67 -15.18 12.12
CA ASN A 12 -29.57 -16.32 13.03
C ASN A 12 -29.11 -15.82 14.41
N PRO A 13 -29.96 -15.86 15.45
CA PRO A 13 -29.69 -15.19 16.74
C PRO A 13 -28.51 -15.78 17.54
N GLY A 14 -27.87 -16.84 17.06
CA GLY A 14 -26.66 -17.43 17.63
C GLY A 14 -25.39 -17.26 16.77
N PHE A 15 -25.44 -16.53 15.65
CA PHE A 15 -24.28 -16.37 14.75
C PHE A 15 -23.72 -14.96 14.86
N SER A 16 -22.67 -14.80 15.66
CA SER A 16 -21.94 -13.52 15.76
C SER A 16 -20.71 -13.55 14.86
N VAL A 17 -20.78 -12.90 13.68
CA VAL A 17 -19.57 -12.56 12.92
C VAL A 17 -18.95 -11.31 13.57
N ASP A 18 -18.38 -11.46 14.76
CA ASP A 18 -18.03 -10.29 15.54
C ASP A 18 -16.82 -9.53 14.98
N ARG A 19 -15.85 -10.18 14.28
CA ARG A 19 -14.67 -9.48 13.73
C ARG A 19 -14.06 -10.14 12.50
N LEU A 20 -14.43 -9.67 11.30
CA LEU A 20 -13.53 -9.69 10.14
C LEU A 20 -12.72 -8.39 10.16
N THR A 21 -11.72 -8.30 11.04
CA THR A 21 -10.82 -7.13 11.10
C THR A 21 -9.67 -7.28 10.11
N SER A 22 -9.41 -6.24 9.32
CA SER A 22 -8.26 -6.13 8.41
C SER A 22 -6.91 -5.95 9.14
N GLY A 23 -6.92 -5.91 10.48
CA GLY A 23 -5.74 -5.83 11.33
C GLY A 23 -5.08 -7.19 11.51
N ALA A 24 -3.95 -7.40 10.82
CA ALA A 24 -2.91 -8.40 11.12
C ALA A 24 -3.34 -9.73 11.79
N ILE A 25 -4.41 -10.39 11.33
CA ILE A 25 -4.74 -11.79 11.72
C ILE A 25 -3.86 -12.75 10.92
N SER A 26 -2.56 -12.53 10.94
CA SER A 26 -1.57 -13.38 10.30
C SER A 26 -0.71 -13.93 11.41
N ASN A 27 -0.74 -15.25 11.59
CA ASN A 27 -0.03 -15.96 12.65
C ASN A 27 -0.58 -15.74 14.07
N LEU A 28 -1.89 -15.59 14.21
CA LEU A 28 -2.57 -15.96 15.47
C LEU A 28 -2.31 -17.45 15.71
N GLU A 29 -1.91 -17.86 16.92
CA GLU A 29 -1.98 -19.29 17.23
C GLU A 29 -3.44 -19.74 17.10
N PRO A 30 -3.75 -20.77 16.29
CA PRO A 30 -5.10 -21.29 16.12
C PRO A 30 -5.85 -21.53 17.44
N ARG A 31 -5.11 -21.83 18.50
CA ARG A 31 -5.63 -22.13 19.84
C ARG A 31 -6.07 -20.89 20.63
N LEU A 32 -5.50 -19.72 20.37
CA LEU A 32 -5.72 -18.48 21.14
C LEU A 32 -6.93 -17.67 20.64
N SER A 33 -7.41 -17.91 19.43
CA SER A 33 -8.59 -17.24 18.89
C SER A 33 -9.89 -18.01 19.11
N LEU A 34 -9.82 -19.34 19.16
CA LEU A 34 -10.96 -20.20 19.49
C LEU A 34 -11.38 -20.08 20.96
N SER A 35 -10.45 -19.64 21.83
CA SER A 35 -10.73 -19.35 23.24
C SER A 35 -11.51 -18.04 23.48
N VAL A 36 -11.70 -17.20 22.45
CA VAL A 36 -12.48 -15.94 22.51
C VAL A 36 -13.91 -16.14 22.01
N GLY A 37 -14.36 -17.39 21.80
CA GLY A 37 -15.71 -17.70 21.36
C GLY A 37 -15.96 -17.53 19.85
N ALA A 38 -14.90 -17.43 19.04
CA ALA A 38 -15.03 -17.39 17.58
C ALA A 38 -15.22 -18.80 17.00
N ASP A 39 -16.14 -18.96 16.04
CA ASP A 39 -16.37 -20.24 15.36
C ASP A 39 -15.24 -20.60 14.39
N PHE A 40 -14.66 -19.61 13.72
CA PHE A 40 -13.48 -19.83 12.89
C PHE A 40 -12.59 -18.60 12.76
N VAL A 41 -11.33 -18.82 12.38
CA VAL A 41 -10.36 -17.77 12.06
C VAL A 41 -9.78 -17.97 10.67
N CYS A 42 -9.79 -16.90 9.89
CA CYS A 42 -9.23 -16.86 8.54
C CYS A 42 -8.13 -15.79 8.47
N GLY A 43 -6.92 -16.22 8.13
CA GLY A 43 -5.80 -15.35 7.85
C GLY A 43 -5.85 -14.75 6.44
N PRO A 44 -4.88 -13.88 6.11
CA PRO A 44 -4.94 -13.04 4.92
C PRO A 44 -4.81 -13.79 3.58
N ASP A 45 -4.29 -15.02 3.61
CA ASP A 45 -4.11 -15.89 2.43
C ASP A 45 -5.10 -17.06 2.40
N ALA A 46 -5.91 -17.21 3.46
CA ALA A 46 -6.80 -18.35 3.64
C ALA A 46 -8.22 -18.14 3.07
N TYR A 47 -8.42 -17.13 2.22
CA TYR A 47 -9.75 -16.81 1.71
C TYR A 47 -10.36 -17.97 0.89
N ARG A 48 -9.54 -18.83 0.27
CA ARG A 48 -10.01 -20.06 -0.42
C ARG A 48 -10.53 -21.11 0.55
N ASP A 49 -10.08 -21.08 1.81
CA ASP A 49 -10.57 -21.95 2.88
C ASP A 49 -11.90 -21.46 3.47
N LEU A 50 -12.33 -20.22 3.19
CA LEU A 50 -13.54 -19.65 3.79
C LEU A 50 -14.77 -20.55 3.62
N PRO A 51 -15.09 -21.11 2.43
CA PRO A 51 -16.24 -22.01 2.29
C PRO A 51 -16.17 -23.22 3.22
N ARG A 52 -14.97 -23.81 3.39
CA ARG A 52 -14.73 -24.94 4.29
C ARG A 52 -14.85 -24.53 5.75
N LEU A 53 -14.27 -23.39 6.15
CA LEU A 53 -14.35 -22.87 7.51
C LEU A 53 -15.79 -22.53 7.91
N ILE A 54 -16.56 -21.94 7.01
CA ILE A 54 -17.99 -21.63 7.23
C ILE A 54 -18.81 -22.92 7.37
N ALA A 55 -18.57 -23.92 6.52
CA ALA A 55 -19.25 -25.21 6.61
C ALA A 55 -18.97 -25.92 7.94
N ASN A 56 -17.72 -25.89 8.40
CA ASN A 56 -17.32 -26.45 9.69
C ASN A 56 -17.99 -25.71 10.86
N ALA A 57 -18.01 -24.37 10.82
CA ALA A 57 -18.67 -23.55 11.83
C ALA A 57 -20.17 -23.89 11.96
N HIS A 58 -20.87 -24.08 10.82
CA HIS A 58 -22.27 -24.52 10.83
C HIS A 58 -22.47 -25.91 11.44
N ALA A 59 -21.46 -26.78 11.36
CA ALA A 59 -21.46 -28.10 12.00
C ALA A 59 -21.03 -28.05 13.48
N GLY A 60 -20.81 -26.86 14.05
CA GLY A 60 -20.29 -26.68 15.41
C GLY A 60 -18.80 -27.03 15.56
N ILE A 61 -18.08 -27.19 14.45
CA ILE A 61 -16.66 -27.51 14.42
C ILE A 61 -15.88 -26.22 14.27
N GLN A 62 -15.11 -25.90 15.30
CA GLN A 62 -14.19 -24.77 15.25
C GLN A 62 -13.02 -25.01 14.29
N GLY A 63 -12.62 -23.99 13.53
CA GLY A 63 -11.54 -24.12 12.53
C GLY A 63 -10.70 -22.87 12.37
N ALA A 64 -9.41 -23.04 12.08
CA ALA A 64 -8.53 -21.91 11.78
C ALA A 64 -7.63 -22.20 10.57
N SER A 65 -7.50 -21.23 9.67
CA SER A 65 -6.52 -21.24 8.59
C SER A 65 -5.82 -19.88 8.57
N VAL A 66 -4.58 -19.84 9.05
CA VAL A 66 -3.80 -18.59 9.26
C VAL A 66 -2.42 -18.63 8.61
N ALA A 67 -2.08 -19.75 7.97
CA ALA A 67 -0.80 -19.93 7.29
C ALA A 67 -0.70 -19.00 6.08
N LEU A 68 0.48 -18.41 5.89
CA LEU A 68 0.78 -17.62 4.71
C LEU A 68 1.15 -18.54 3.56
N SER A 69 0.54 -18.34 2.41
CA SER A 69 0.87 -19.07 1.18
C SER A 69 2.14 -18.49 0.57
N LEU A 70 2.89 -19.31 -0.19
CA LEU A 70 4.04 -18.87 -0.97
C LEU A 70 3.70 -18.48 -2.41
N GLU A 71 2.48 -18.76 -2.88
CA GLU A 71 2.09 -18.62 -4.29
C GLU A 71 0.83 -17.78 -4.49
N GLU A 72 0.05 -17.55 -3.43
CA GLU A 72 -1.24 -16.88 -3.52
C GLU A 72 -1.11 -15.38 -3.84
N THR A 73 -1.85 -14.92 -4.87
CA THR A 73 -1.77 -13.57 -5.49
C THR A 73 -3.13 -12.96 -5.87
N TYR A 74 -4.26 -13.62 -5.59
CA TYR A 74 -5.62 -13.23 -6.03
C TYR A 74 -5.96 -13.38 -7.52
N ALA A 75 -5.12 -14.06 -8.32
CA ALA A 75 -5.33 -14.14 -9.77
C ALA A 75 -6.76 -14.59 -10.20
N ASP A 76 -7.41 -15.45 -9.41
CA ASP A 76 -8.75 -16.00 -9.70
C ASP A 76 -9.86 -15.43 -8.80
N VAL A 77 -9.55 -14.45 -7.96
CA VAL A 77 -10.52 -13.86 -7.04
C VAL A 77 -10.99 -12.52 -7.57
N ARG A 78 -12.25 -12.48 -7.99
CA ARG A 78 -12.88 -11.25 -8.44
C ARG A 78 -13.79 -10.68 -7.36
N PRO A 79 -13.55 -9.44 -6.89
CA PRO A 79 -14.48 -8.79 -5.98
C PRO A 79 -15.83 -8.59 -6.67
N VAL A 80 -16.90 -9.12 -6.08
CA VAL A 80 -18.25 -8.78 -6.53
C VAL A 80 -18.57 -7.38 -6.00
N ARG A 81 -18.71 -6.43 -6.92
CA ARG A 81 -19.12 -5.06 -6.60
C ARG A 81 -20.62 -5.00 -6.72
N LEU A 82 -21.30 -4.82 -5.59
CA LEU A 82 -22.74 -4.68 -5.59
C LEU A 82 -23.07 -3.23 -5.89
N CYS A 83 -23.78 -3.03 -6.99
CA CYS A 83 -24.39 -1.75 -7.32
C CYS A 83 -25.31 -1.39 -6.15
N GLN A 84 -25.09 -0.24 -5.51
CA GLN A 84 -26.03 0.24 -4.51
C GLN A 84 -27.34 0.54 -5.24
N SER A 85 -28.39 -0.24 -4.96
CA SER A 85 -29.74 0.16 -5.30
C SER A 85 -30.05 1.41 -4.48
N SER A 86 -30.16 2.57 -5.13
CA SER A 86 -30.72 3.76 -4.52
C SER A 86 -32.12 3.44 -4.01
N GLU A 87 -32.43 3.82 -2.76
CA GLU A 87 -33.77 3.66 -2.16
C GLU A 87 -34.84 4.49 -2.91
N ASP A 88 -34.40 5.49 -3.68
CA ASP A 88 -35.21 6.21 -4.65
C ASP A 88 -35.15 5.45 -5.98
N GLY A 89 -36.29 4.94 -6.45
CA GLY A 89 -36.48 4.11 -7.65
C GLY A 89 -36.14 4.76 -9.00
N LEU A 90 -35.05 5.52 -9.07
CA LEU A 90 -34.40 5.93 -10.29
C LEU A 90 -33.45 4.81 -10.72
N GLU A 91 -33.84 4.05 -11.74
CA GLU A 91 -33.03 2.99 -12.33
C GLU A 91 -31.68 3.55 -12.84
N GLY A 92 -30.64 3.39 -12.03
CA GLY A 92 -29.27 3.74 -12.37
C GLY A 92 -28.33 2.64 -11.88
N ASN A 93 -27.97 1.73 -12.77
CA ASN A 93 -26.96 0.70 -12.56
C ASN A 93 -25.54 1.31 -12.51
N GLN A 94 -25.27 2.20 -11.56
CA GLN A 94 -24.00 2.93 -11.52
C GLN A 94 -23.04 2.27 -10.52
N SER A 95 -22.11 1.49 -11.07
CA SER A 95 -20.88 1.12 -10.36
C SER A 95 -20.15 2.41 -9.96
N SER A 96 -19.52 2.43 -8.79
CA SER A 96 -18.64 3.54 -8.39
C SER A 96 -17.66 3.87 -9.52
N PRO A 97 -17.46 5.17 -9.86
CA PRO A 97 -16.55 5.57 -10.93
C PRO A 97 -15.08 5.25 -10.60
N SER A 98 -14.80 4.89 -9.35
CA SER A 98 -13.49 4.56 -8.82
C SER A 98 -13.38 3.09 -8.38
N ALA A 99 -12.19 2.52 -8.54
CA ALA A 99 -11.92 1.12 -8.24
C ALA A 99 -10.51 0.90 -7.69
N PHE A 100 -10.40 -0.01 -6.72
CA PHE A 100 -9.11 -0.55 -6.32
C PHE A 100 -8.83 -1.86 -7.04
N LEU A 101 -7.60 -2.04 -7.53
CA LEU A 101 -7.16 -3.23 -8.25
C LEU A 101 -5.89 -3.77 -7.60
N SER A 102 -5.97 -4.96 -7.00
CA SER A 102 -4.81 -5.59 -6.34
C SER A 102 -3.89 -6.21 -7.38
N VAL A 103 -2.65 -5.72 -7.45
CA VAL A 103 -1.64 -6.17 -8.43
C VAL A 103 -0.53 -7.01 -7.80
N MET A 104 -0.37 -6.93 -6.48
CA MET A 104 0.64 -7.71 -5.76
C MET A 104 0.34 -7.81 -4.26
N ARG A 105 1.07 -8.69 -3.58
CA ARG A 105 1.01 -8.93 -2.14
C ARG A 105 2.39 -9.09 -1.53
N GLY A 106 2.49 -8.82 -0.23
CA GLY A 106 3.73 -9.00 0.53
C GLY A 106 4.72 -7.85 0.32
N CYS A 107 5.80 -7.87 1.10
CA CYS A 107 6.84 -6.84 1.05
C CYS A 107 8.20 -7.45 1.41
N ASP A 108 9.21 -7.20 0.58
CA ASP A 108 10.59 -7.66 0.77
C ASP A 108 11.45 -6.57 1.40
N ASN A 109 10.93 -5.34 1.53
CA ASN A 109 11.56 -4.30 2.32
C ASN A 109 11.55 -4.69 3.80
N MET A 110 12.74 -4.84 4.38
CA MET A 110 12.92 -5.19 5.79
C MET A 110 13.11 -3.95 6.67
N CYS A 111 12.22 -2.95 6.51
CA CYS A 111 12.20 -1.74 7.34
C CYS A 111 12.06 -2.12 8.81
N THR A 112 12.87 -1.54 9.70
CA THR A 112 13.02 -2.05 11.07
C THR A 112 11.76 -1.91 11.91
N TYR A 113 10.90 -0.93 11.63
CA TYR A 113 9.61 -0.69 12.29
C TYR A 113 8.43 -1.42 11.63
N CYS A 114 8.61 -1.97 10.43
CA CYS A 114 7.49 -2.49 9.64
C CYS A 114 7.24 -3.97 9.94
N ILE A 115 6.00 -4.31 10.26
CA ILE A 115 5.60 -5.70 10.52
C ILE A 115 5.26 -6.46 9.23
N VAL A 116 4.97 -5.75 8.13
CA VAL A 116 4.38 -6.29 6.89
C VAL A 116 5.07 -7.56 6.36
N PRO A 117 6.41 -7.66 6.27
CA PRO A 117 7.06 -8.88 5.77
C PRO A 117 6.69 -10.15 6.54
N PHE A 118 6.41 -10.00 7.84
CA PHE A 118 6.06 -11.10 8.73
C PHE A 118 4.58 -11.49 8.68
N VAL A 119 3.71 -10.53 8.34
CA VAL A 119 2.25 -10.68 8.38
C VAL A 119 1.61 -10.88 7.00
N ARG A 120 2.30 -10.47 5.93
CA ARG A 120 1.85 -10.62 4.54
C ARG A 120 2.80 -11.46 3.68
N GLY A 121 3.94 -11.87 4.24
CA GLY A 121 4.93 -12.69 3.53
C GLY A 121 5.76 -11.90 2.50
N ARG A 122 6.50 -12.67 1.70
CA ARG A 122 7.38 -12.20 0.61
C ARG A 122 6.58 -11.61 -0.54
N GLU A 123 7.22 -10.74 -1.34
CA GLU A 123 6.55 -10.08 -2.46
C GLU A 123 6.18 -11.05 -3.57
N ARG A 124 4.91 -11.03 -3.97
CA ARG A 124 4.35 -11.81 -5.07
C ARG A 124 3.49 -10.93 -5.96
N SER A 125 3.81 -10.92 -7.24
CA SER A 125 3.08 -10.16 -8.25
C SER A 125 2.01 -11.02 -8.87
N ARG A 126 0.84 -10.46 -9.12
CA ARG A 126 -0.20 -11.09 -9.91
C ARG A 126 0.20 -11.06 -11.40
N PRO A 127 -0.10 -12.11 -12.19
CA PRO A 127 0.19 -12.13 -13.62
C PRO A 127 -0.40 -10.93 -14.35
N LEU A 128 0.36 -10.34 -15.27
CA LEU A 128 -0.05 -9.13 -16.00
C LEU A 128 -1.39 -9.33 -16.73
N SER A 129 -1.55 -10.44 -17.44
CA SER A 129 -2.78 -10.75 -18.18
C SER A 129 -4.02 -10.70 -17.30
N SER A 130 -3.95 -11.28 -16.10
CA SER A 130 -5.04 -11.27 -15.13
C SER A 130 -5.39 -9.85 -14.66
N ILE A 131 -4.40 -8.96 -14.53
CA ILE A 131 -4.61 -7.56 -14.15
C ILE A 131 -5.27 -6.79 -15.30
N ILE A 132 -4.78 -6.96 -16.52
CA ILE A 132 -5.33 -6.30 -17.72
C ILE A 132 -6.77 -6.72 -17.96
N ASP A 133 -7.08 -8.02 -17.85
CA ASP A 133 -8.43 -8.54 -18.00
C ASP A 133 -9.41 -7.91 -16.97
N GLU A 134 -8.99 -7.78 -15.71
CA GLU A 134 -9.82 -7.15 -14.68
C GLU A 134 -9.95 -5.64 -14.90
N ALA A 135 -8.88 -4.94 -15.27
CA ALA A 135 -8.92 -3.52 -15.55
C ALA A 135 -9.81 -3.18 -16.75
N ALA A 136 -9.77 -3.99 -17.81
CA ALA A 136 -10.65 -3.85 -18.97
C ALA A 136 -12.12 -4.05 -18.59
N GLN A 137 -12.43 -5.11 -17.83
CA GLN A 137 -13.79 -5.35 -17.33
C GLN A 137 -14.31 -4.22 -16.43
N LEU A 138 -13.44 -3.66 -15.57
CA LEU A 138 -13.81 -2.51 -14.74
C LEU A 138 -14.15 -1.29 -15.61
N PHE A 139 -13.36 -1.03 -16.65
CA PHE A 139 -13.62 0.06 -17.58
C PHE A 139 -14.96 -0.12 -18.34
N GLU A 140 -15.22 -1.33 -18.83
CA GLU A 140 -16.50 -1.72 -19.46
C GLU A 140 -17.69 -1.57 -18.50
N ALA A 141 -17.48 -1.82 -17.21
CA ALA A 141 -18.47 -1.63 -16.15
C ALA A 141 -18.67 -0.16 -15.72
N GLY A 142 -18.03 0.80 -16.41
CA GLY A 142 -18.21 2.23 -16.16
C GLY A 142 -17.19 2.86 -15.20
N VAL A 143 -16.22 2.10 -14.70
CA VAL A 143 -15.12 2.67 -13.91
C VAL A 143 -14.26 3.58 -14.80
N ARG A 144 -13.90 4.75 -14.28
CA ARG A 144 -13.03 5.72 -14.95
C ARG A 144 -11.77 6.04 -14.14
N ASN A 145 -11.64 5.54 -12.92
CA ASN A 145 -10.45 5.69 -12.10
C ASN A 145 -10.08 4.39 -11.41
N ILE A 146 -8.91 3.84 -11.72
CA ILE A 146 -8.35 2.65 -11.05
C ILE A 146 -7.14 3.04 -10.21
N THR A 147 -7.11 2.56 -8.97
CA THR A 147 -5.94 2.64 -8.09
C THR A 147 -5.32 1.25 -7.93
N LEU A 148 -4.11 1.08 -8.45
CA LEU A 148 -3.32 -0.14 -8.30
C LEU A 148 -2.85 -0.27 -6.84
N LEU A 149 -3.08 -1.44 -6.25
CA LEU A 149 -2.79 -1.75 -4.85
C LEU A 149 -1.70 -2.82 -4.71
N GLY A 150 -0.77 -2.55 -3.79
CA GLY A 150 0.25 -3.47 -3.30
C GLY A 150 0.84 -2.94 -1.99
N GLN A 151 1.58 -3.75 -1.23
CA GLN A 151 2.31 -3.24 -0.06
C GLN A 151 3.59 -2.49 -0.43
N ASN A 152 4.17 -2.81 -1.60
CA ASN A 152 5.22 -2.04 -2.27
C ASN A 152 4.93 -2.02 -3.77
N VAL A 153 3.92 -1.26 -4.20
CA VAL A 153 3.29 -1.43 -5.54
C VAL A 153 4.28 -1.35 -6.71
N ASN A 154 5.31 -0.51 -6.59
CA ASN A 154 6.29 -0.28 -7.65
C ASN A 154 7.48 -1.26 -7.64
N SER A 155 7.49 -2.26 -6.75
CA SER A 155 8.35 -3.44 -6.90
C SER A 155 7.67 -4.59 -7.66
N TYR A 156 6.53 -4.33 -8.31
CA TYR A 156 5.87 -5.27 -9.20
C TYR A 156 6.86 -5.89 -10.20
N CYS A 157 6.85 -7.22 -10.23
CA CYS A 157 7.69 -8.06 -11.08
C CYS A 157 6.97 -9.38 -11.34
N ASP A 158 6.33 -9.51 -12.50
CA ASP A 158 5.63 -10.72 -12.93
C ASP A 158 6.61 -11.70 -13.58
N GLN A 159 6.85 -12.81 -12.87
CA GLN A 159 7.76 -13.87 -13.28
C GLN A 159 7.06 -15.02 -14.01
N SER A 160 5.75 -14.92 -14.26
CA SER A 160 4.99 -15.96 -14.98
C SER A 160 5.34 -16.01 -16.48
N VAL A 161 5.94 -14.94 -17.02
CA VAL A 161 6.34 -14.85 -18.42
C VAL A 161 7.72 -15.47 -18.63
N PRO A 162 7.93 -16.33 -19.65
CA PRO A 162 9.22 -16.97 -19.91
C PRO A 162 10.35 -15.96 -20.14
N GLN A 163 11.55 -16.26 -19.61
CA GLN A 163 12.74 -15.40 -19.70
C GLN A 163 13.10 -14.96 -21.13
N SER A 164 12.72 -15.73 -22.15
CA SER A 164 12.93 -15.40 -23.56
C SER A 164 12.20 -14.13 -24.04
N ARG A 165 11.17 -13.67 -23.32
CA ARG A 165 10.42 -12.44 -23.63
C ARG A 165 10.66 -11.31 -22.63
N THR A 166 11.53 -11.52 -21.64
CA THR A 166 11.83 -10.53 -20.59
C THR A 166 13.25 -10.06 -20.71
N LEU A 167 13.52 -8.79 -20.40
CA LEU A 167 14.89 -8.29 -20.28
C LEU A 167 15.65 -9.13 -19.25
N THR A 168 16.86 -9.58 -19.60
CA THR A 168 17.76 -10.31 -18.69
C THR A 168 18.39 -9.40 -17.63
N SER A 169 18.17 -8.08 -17.71
CA SER A 169 18.73 -7.10 -16.80
C SER A 169 17.93 -6.97 -15.51
N THR A 170 18.63 -6.82 -14.39
CA THR A 170 18.06 -6.39 -13.11
C THR A 170 17.38 -5.02 -13.24
N THR A 171 16.25 -4.83 -12.57
CA THR A 171 15.62 -3.51 -12.41
C THR A 171 16.62 -2.51 -11.84
N GLN A 172 16.82 -1.39 -12.55
CA GLN A 172 17.61 -0.29 -12.03
C GLN A 172 16.85 0.40 -10.91
N LEU A 173 17.54 0.70 -9.83
CA LEU A 173 16.99 1.49 -8.72
C LEU A 173 17.20 2.98 -9.00
N THR A 174 16.48 3.81 -8.26
CA THR A 174 16.74 5.24 -8.20
C THR A 174 18.21 5.51 -7.84
N PRO A 175 18.93 6.43 -8.53
CA PRO A 175 20.31 6.76 -8.19
C PRO A 175 20.50 7.18 -6.72
N GLY A 176 21.51 6.62 -6.05
CA GLY A 176 21.75 6.86 -4.62
C GLY A 176 20.93 5.98 -3.67
N PHE A 177 20.09 5.10 -4.20
CA PHE A 177 19.33 4.12 -3.41
C PHE A 177 19.92 2.72 -3.58
N HIS A 178 19.83 1.91 -2.53
CA HIS A 178 20.18 0.49 -2.58
C HIS A 178 19.07 -0.38 -1.97
N ALA A 179 18.92 -1.59 -2.49
CA ALA A 179 18.01 -2.58 -1.92
C ALA A 179 18.70 -3.35 -0.79
N VAL A 180 17.92 -3.66 0.26
CA VAL A 180 18.37 -4.52 1.38
C VAL A 180 18.10 -6.01 1.13
N TYR A 181 17.57 -6.36 -0.05
CA TYR A 181 17.25 -7.70 -0.50
C TYR A 181 17.78 -7.92 -1.91
N ARG A 182 17.93 -9.19 -2.32
CA ARG A 182 18.39 -9.55 -3.65
C ARG A 182 17.32 -9.17 -4.69
N PRO A 183 17.63 -8.34 -5.70
CA PRO A 183 16.69 -8.01 -6.76
C PRO A 183 16.19 -9.26 -7.48
N LYS A 184 14.93 -9.23 -7.93
CA LYS A 184 14.38 -10.24 -8.82
C LYS A 184 15.04 -10.13 -10.19
N LEU A 185 15.31 -11.28 -10.82
CA LEU A 185 15.90 -11.36 -12.16
C LEU A 185 14.79 -11.66 -13.18
N GLY A 186 14.75 -10.88 -14.27
CA GLY A 186 13.75 -11.00 -15.32
C GLY A 186 12.34 -10.63 -14.88
N GLY A 187 11.36 -11.05 -15.68
CA GLY A 187 9.94 -10.74 -15.47
C GLY A 187 9.52 -9.37 -16.03
N LEU A 188 8.20 -9.14 -16.08
CA LEU A 188 7.61 -7.85 -16.44
C LEU A 188 7.56 -6.95 -15.20
N ARG A 189 8.09 -5.74 -15.31
CA ARG A 189 8.30 -4.80 -14.21
C ARG A 189 7.12 -3.85 -14.06
N PHE A 190 7.17 -3.00 -13.03
CA PHE A 190 6.14 -2.00 -12.79
C PHE A 190 5.91 -1.04 -13.98
N VAL A 191 6.98 -0.66 -14.70
CA VAL A 191 6.86 0.16 -15.91
C VAL A 191 6.05 -0.54 -17.02
N ASP A 192 6.24 -1.85 -17.19
CA ASP A 192 5.51 -2.66 -18.18
C ASP A 192 4.03 -2.78 -17.79
N LEU A 193 3.75 -2.99 -16.50
CA LEU A 193 2.38 -2.98 -15.97
C LEU A 193 1.70 -1.62 -16.20
N LEU A 194 2.36 -0.52 -15.86
CA LEU A 194 1.80 0.82 -16.05
C LEU A 194 1.54 1.11 -17.53
N ASP A 195 2.46 0.73 -18.43
CA ASP A 195 2.29 0.96 -19.86
C ASP A 195 1.08 0.18 -20.40
N GLU A 196 0.97 -1.11 -20.08
CA GLU A 196 -0.12 -1.96 -20.55
C GLU A 196 -1.49 -1.53 -19.98
N VAL A 197 -1.57 -1.17 -18.69
CA VAL A 197 -2.82 -0.64 -18.11
C VAL A 197 -3.19 0.71 -18.75
N SER A 198 -2.20 1.57 -19.07
CA SER A 198 -2.45 2.86 -19.71
C SER A 198 -3.01 2.75 -21.13
N ARG A 199 -2.77 1.61 -21.81
CA ARG A 199 -3.26 1.36 -23.17
C ARG A 199 -4.71 0.88 -23.22
N ILE A 200 -5.31 0.52 -22.09
CA ILE A 200 -6.71 0.05 -22.04
C ILE A 200 -7.67 1.12 -22.57
N SER A 201 -7.52 2.35 -22.09
CA SER A 201 -8.29 3.50 -22.57
C SER A 201 -7.66 4.82 -22.12
N PRO A 202 -7.63 5.86 -22.98
CA PRO A 202 -7.23 7.20 -22.58
C PRO A 202 -8.17 7.82 -21.53
N GLU A 203 -9.42 7.36 -21.43
CA GLU A 203 -10.38 7.84 -20.42
C GLU A 203 -10.23 7.15 -19.06
N LEU A 204 -9.42 6.10 -18.97
CA LEU A 204 -9.19 5.38 -17.72
C LEU A 204 -8.04 6.03 -16.95
N ARG A 205 -8.39 6.78 -15.90
CA ARG A 205 -7.43 7.38 -14.98
C ARG A 205 -6.76 6.30 -14.12
N ILE A 206 -5.43 6.34 -14.05
CA ILE A 206 -4.61 5.38 -13.32
C ILE A 206 -3.92 6.08 -12.16
N ARG A 207 -4.03 5.46 -10.98
CA ARG A 207 -3.34 5.82 -9.75
C ARG A 207 -2.68 4.58 -9.16
N PHE A 208 -1.76 4.78 -8.25
CA PHE A 208 -1.18 3.71 -7.44
C PHE A 208 -0.81 4.25 -6.06
N THR A 209 -0.70 3.38 -5.08
CA THR A 209 -0.39 3.75 -3.68
C THR A 209 0.62 2.80 -3.06
N SER A 210 1.20 3.21 -1.93
CA SER A 210 2.26 2.49 -1.23
C SER A 210 3.49 2.14 -2.09
N PRO A 211 4.00 3.05 -2.94
CA PRO A 211 5.30 2.84 -3.59
C PRO A 211 6.46 3.07 -2.61
N HIS A 212 7.64 2.54 -2.95
CA HIS A 212 8.90 2.84 -2.28
C HIS A 212 9.78 3.78 -3.14
N PRO A 213 10.42 4.83 -2.58
CA PRO A 213 11.21 5.81 -3.35
C PRO A 213 12.35 5.21 -4.20
N LYS A 214 12.95 4.11 -3.74
CA LYS A 214 14.00 3.35 -4.47
C LYS A 214 13.56 2.78 -5.83
N ASP A 215 12.27 2.58 -6.01
CA ASP A 215 11.68 1.89 -7.18
C ASP A 215 11.05 2.94 -8.14
N PHE A 216 11.69 4.11 -8.30
CA PHE A 216 11.35 5.16 -9.28
C PHE A 216 12.53 5.47 -10.21
N PRO A 217 12.97 4.50 -11.01
CA PRO A 217 14.00 4.76 -12.00
C PRO A 217 13.47 5.68 -13.12
N PRO A 218 14.36 6.32 -13.91
CA PRO A 218 13.97 7.31 -14.91
C PRO A 218 12.88 6.85 -15.88
N GLU A 219 12.87 5.58 -16.30
CA GLU A 219 11.86 5.05 -17.23
C GLU A 219 10.43 5.08 -16.67
N VAL A 220 10.25 4.91 -15.35
CA VAL A 220 8.94 5.00 -14.71
C VAL A 220 8.46 6.45 -14.71
N LEU A 221 9.35 7.39 -14.39
CA LEU A 221 9.03 8.82 -14.37
C LEU A 221 8.69 9.35 -15.77
N GLN A 222 9.45 8.91 -16.78
CA GLN A 222 9.20 9.24 -18.18
C GLN A 222 7.84 8.73 -18.65
N LEU A 223 7.51 7.47 -18.36
CA LEU A 223 6.21 6.90 -18.72
C LEU A 223 5.04 7.67 -18.08
N ILE A 224 5.17 8.05 -16.80
CA ILE A 224 4.15 8.85 -16.10
C ILE A 224 4.01 10.23 -16.74
N ALA A 225 5.11 10.87 -17.16
CA ALA A 225 5.08 12.16 -17.85
C ALA A 225 4.44 12.07 -19.24
N GLU A 226 4.66 10.97 -19.97
CA GLU A 226 4.17 10.75 -21.34
C GLU A 226 2.68 10.40 -21.40
N ARG A 227 2.15 9.72 -20.37
CA ARG A 227 0.78 9.18 -20.36
C ARG A 227 -0.16 10.08 -19.58
N HIS A 228 -0.99 10.85 -20.29
CA HIS A 228 -1.97 11.78 -19.70
C HIS A 228 -3.01 11.12 -18.77
N ASN A 229 -3.26 9.82 -18.94
CA ASN A 229 -4.21 9.06 -18.13
C ASN A 229 -3.56 8.43 -16.88
N ILE A 230 -2.24 8.54 -16.71
CA ILE A 230 -1.56 8.25 -15.44
C ILE A 230 -1.48 9.54 -14.63
N CYS A 231 -1.96 9.52 -13.38
CA CYS A 231 -2.01 10.73 -12.58
C CYS A 231 -0.61 11.27 -12.27
N SER A 232 -0.41 12.58 -12.48
CA SER A 232 0.73 13.36 -11.99
C SER A 232 0.69 13.57 -10.46
N HIS A 233 0.56 12.47 -9.72
CA HIS A 233 0.57 12.41 -8.27
C HIS A 233 1.44 11.24 -7.82
N LEU A 234 2.52 11.54 -7.12
CA LEU A 234 3.45 10.55 -6.58
C LEU A 234 3.43 10.56 -5.06
N HIS A 235 3.14 9.40 -4.47
CA HIS A 235 3.42 9.18 -3.06
C HIS A 235 4.88 8.76 -2.92
N LEU A 236 5.69 9.46 -2.14
CA LEU A 236 7.13 9.20 -1.95
C LEU A 236 7.44 9.14 -0.45
N PRO A 237 7.17 8.02 0.25
CA PRO A 237 7.34 7.95 1.70
C PRO A 237 8.79 8.16 2.15
N ALA A 238 9.10 9.33 2.71
CA ALA A 238 10.44 9.67 3.21
C ALA A 238 10.71 9.02 4.58
N GLN A 239 9.69 8.96 5.43
CA GLN A 239 9.68 8.56 6.84
C GLN A 239 10.40 9.50 7.80
N SER A 240 11.59 9.98 7.44
CA SER A 240 12.40 10.92 8.23
C SER A 240 13.29 11.76 7.32
N GLY A 241 13.65 12.96 7.76
CA GLY A 241 14.68 13.80 7.13
C GLY A 241 16.08 13.61 7.71
N SER A 242 16.26 12.77 8.73
CA SER A 242 17.57 12.49 9.31
C SER A 242 18.22 11.24 8.72
N ALA A 243 19.48 11.36 8.30
CA ALA A 243 20.28 10.22 7.84
C ALA A 243 20.46 9.16 8.94
N THR A 244 20.64 9.56 10.20
CA THR A 244 20.87 8.60 11.30
C THR A 244 19.59 7.83 11.65
N VAL A 245 18.43 8.49 11.54
CA VAL A 245 17.12 7.86 11.75
C VAL A 245 16.77 6.94 10.58
N LEU A 246 17.02 7.37 9.34
CA LEU A 246 16.80 6.56 8.14
C LEU A 246 17.63 5.26 8.17
N ASP A 247 18.89 5.32 8.58
CA ASP A 247 19.74 4.14 8.76
C ASP A 247 19.16 3.18 9.80
N ARG A 248 18.77 3.69 10.99
CA ARG A 248 18.11 2.89 12.04
C ARG A 248 16.76 2.32 11.59
N MET A 249 16.05 3.02 10.70
CA MET A 249 14.82 2.56 10.05
C MET A 249 15.06 1.45 9.00
N GLY A 250 16.31 1.21 8.62
CA GLY A 250 16.68 0.27 7.56
C GLY A 250 16.37 0.78 6.16
N ARG A 251 16.42 2.10 5.96
CA ARG A 251 16.23 2.74 4.64
C ARG A 251 17.56 2.80 3.90
N GLY A 252 17.58 2.28 2.68
CA GLY A 252 18.79 2.24 1.84
C GLY A 252 19.09 3.53 1.07
N TYR A 253 18.89 4.70 1.68
CA TYR A 253 19.11 6.01 1.05
C TYR A 253 19.35 7.11 2.09
N THR A 254 19.90 8.24 1.63
CA THR A 254 20.13 9.45 2.44
C THR A 254 19.11 10.54 2.13
N PRO A 255 18.96 11.57 2.99
CA PRO A 255 18.13 12.74 2.69
C PRO A 255 18.54 13.44 1.37
N ASP A 256 19.84 13.52 1.09
CA ASP A 256 20.35 14.14 -0.15
C ASP A 256 19.93 13.34 -1.40
N ALA A 257 20.04 12.01 -1.36
CA ALA A 257 19.58 11.15 -2.45
C ALA A 257 18.06 11.26 -2.65
N TYR A 258 17.30 11.39 -1.56
CA TYR A 258 15.86 11.62 -1.62
C TYR A 258 15.53 12.98 -2.26
N LEU A 259 16.23 14.05 -1.90
CA LEU A 259 16.05 15.38 -2.51
C LEU A 259 16.42 15.38 -4.00
N ALA A 260 17.47 14.66 -4.40
CA ALA A 260 17.85 14.49 -5.80
C ALA A 260 16.76 13.74 -6.61
N LEU A 261 16.12 12.74 -6.01
CA LEU A 261 14.95 12.09 -6.61
C LEU A 261 13.79 13.08 -6.76
N VAL A 262 13.47 13.87 -5.74
CA VAL A 262 12.41 14.89 -5.79
C VAL A 262 12.66 15.91 -6.91
N GLU A 263 13.90 16.37 -7.06
CA GLU A 263 14.30 17.28 -8.14
C GLU A 263 14.10 16.62 -9.52
N THR A 264 14.54 15.37 -9.67
CA THR A 264 14.37 14.59 -10.90
C THR A 264 12.89 14.40 -11.25
N VAL A 265 12.06 14.08 -10.26
CA VAL A 265 10.60 13.96 -10.39
C VAL A 265 9.98 15.26 -10.89
N ARG A 266 10.30 16.40 -10.27
CA ARG A 266 9.76 17.70 -10.66
C ARG A 266 10.20 18.16 -12.04
N LYS A 267 11.44 17.85 -12.41
CA LYS A 267 11.98 18.14 -13.74
C LYS A 267 11.31 17.29 -14.82
N THR A 268 11.01 16.04 -14.53
CA THR A 268 10.43 15.08 -15.48
C THR A 268 8.92 15.22 -15.61
N ILE A 269 8.22 15.48 -14.49
CA ILE A 269 6.77 15.61 -14.40
C ILE A 269 6.43 17.01 -13.83
N PRO A 270 6.39 18.06 -14.67
CA PRO A 270 6.05 19.39 -14.21
C PRO A 270 4.67 19.44 -13.54
N GLY A 271 4.56 20.16 -12.42
CA GLY A 271 3.30 20.31 -11.68
C GLY A 271 2.88 19.07 -10.86
N VAL A 272 3.75 18.04 -10.76
CA VAL A 272 3.47 16.83 -9.98
C VAL A 272 3.12 17.14 -8.52
N ALA A 273 2.02 16.55 -8.06
CA ALA A 273 1.66 16.53 -6.65
C ALA A 273 2.48 15.45 -5.93
N ILE A 274 3.29 15.83 -4.95
CA ILE A 274 4.06 14.88 -4.15
C ILE A 274 3.41 14.75 -2.77
N THR A 275 3.20 13.53 -2.31
CA THR A 275 2.77 13.21 -0.94
C THR A 275 3.77 12.31 -0.24
N SER A 276 3.78 12.28 1.09
CA SER A 276 4.78 11.50 1.83
C SER A 276 4.28 11.08 3.22
N ASP A 277 4.94 10.09 3.80
CA ASP A 277 4.73 9.62 5.17
C ASP A 277 5.91 10.01 6.05
N PHE A 278 5.64 10.37 7.31
CA PHE A 278 6.63 10.67 8.34
C PHE A 278 6.30 9.97 9.65
N ILE A 279 7.34 9.48 10.33
CA ILE A 279 7.24 8.86 11.65
C ILE A 279 7.96 9.76 12.66
N ALA A 280 7.23 10.31 13.63
CA ALA A 280 7.78 11.14 14.69
C ALA A 280 8.23 10.32 15.89
N GLY A 281 9.41 10.59 16.43
CA GLY A 281 9.90 9.98 17.66
C GLY A 281 10.32 8.53 17.49
N PHE A 282 10.96 8.19 16.36
CA PHE A 282 11.57 6.86 16.20
C PHE A 282 12.71 6.65 17.23
N CYS A 283 13.06 5.38 17.48
CA CYS A 283 14.07 4.99 18.47
C CYS A 283 15.38 5.82 18.36
N GLY A 284 15.69 6.55 19.43
CA GLY A 284 16.84 7.44 19.61
C GLY A 284 16.85 8.70 18.74
N GLU A 285 15.71 9.15 18.23
CA GLU A 285 15.60 10.40 17.46
C GLU A 285 15.87 11.62 18.36
N THR A 286 16.85 12.45 18.00
CA THR A 286 17.18 13.69 18.72
C THR A 286 16.34 14.89 18.25
N GLU A 287 16.49 16.06 18.88
CA GLU A 287 15.83 17.28 18.40
C GLU A 287 16.37 17.72 17.03
N GLU A 288 17.67 17.53 16.78
CA GLU A 288 18.30 17.82 15.48
C GLU A 288 17.76 16.91 14.37
N ASP A 289 17.57 15.62 14.68
CA ASP A 289 16.98 14.66 13.74
C ASP A 289 15.54 15.03 13.36
N HIS A 290 14.77 15.48 14.35
CA HIS A 290 13.39 15.93 14.17
C HIS A 290 13.33 17.23 13.37
N GLU A 291 14.17 18.22 13.68
CA GLU A 291 14.25 19.47 12.92
C GLU A 291 14.65 19.20 11.46
N ALA A 292 15.55 18.26 11.19
CA ALA A 292 15.88 17.83 9.83
C ALA A 292 14.64 17.30 9.07
N SER A 293 13.74 16.58 9.75
CA SER A 293 12.48 16.11 9.18
C SER A 293 11.50 17.26 8.87
N VAL A 294 11.41 18.25 9.76
CA VAL A 294 10.64 19.48 9.54
C VAL A 294 11.19 20.27 8.35
N GLN A 295 12.50 20.41 8.24
CA GLN A 295 13.16 21.10 7.12
C GLN A 295 12.98 20.37 5.81
N LEU A 296 13.04 19.02 5.80
CA LEU A 296 12.75 18.24 4.60
C LEU A 296 11.32 18.51 4.09
N ILE A 297 10.33 18.60 4.98
CA ILE A 297 8.95 18.95 4.61
C ILE A 297 8.87 20.32 3.93
N LYS A 298 9.53 21.32 4.51
CA LYS A 298 9.56 22.70 3.97
C LYS A 298 10.26 22.75 2.61
N ASN A 299 11.43 22.10 2.49
CA ASN A 299 12.24 22.11 1.27
C ASN A 299 11.55 21.38 0.12
N VAL A 300 10.89 20.25 0.41
CA VAL A 300 10.18 19.51 -0.62
C VAL A 300 8.87 20.21 -0.97
N GLY A 301 8.11 20.76 -0.03
CA GLY A 301 6.82 21.39 -0.34
C GLY A 301 5.80 20.36 -0.82
N TYR A 302 5.48 19.40 0.05
CA TYR A 302 4.52 18.34 -0.23
C TYR A 302 3.08 18.88 -0.35
N SER A 303 2.32 18.33 -1.29
CA SER A 303 0.88 18.58 -1.43
C SER A 303 0.05 18.01 -0.27
N PHE A 304 0.56 16.96 0.38
CA PHE A 304 0.00 16.36 1.59
C PHE A 304 1.04 15.50 2.30
N THR A 305 1.00 15.43 3.63
CA THR A 305 1.85 14.56 4.45
C THR A 305 1.04 13.77 5.46
N PHE A 306 1.28 12.46 5.55
CA PHE A 306 0.79 11.63 6.63
C PHE A 306 1.86 11.55 7.72
N CYS A 307 1.59 12.12 8.89
CA CYS A 307 2.52 12.11 10.01
C CYS A 307 1.93 11.25 11.12
N PHE A 308 2.71 10.35 11.72
CA PHE A 308 2.27 9.52 12.83
C PHE A 308 3.35 9.44 13.91
N PRO A 309 2.99 9.44 15.20
CA PRO A 309 3.95 9.10 16.26
C PRO A 309 4.39 7.65 16.13
N TYR A 310 5.67 7.38 16.37
CA TYR A 310 6.21 6.03 16.37
C TYR A 310 5.57 5.18 17.47
N SER A 311 5.07 4.01 17.06
CA SER A 311 4.55 2.99 17.97
C SER A 311 5.37 1.72 17.79
N MET A 312 6.11 1.35 18.84
CA MET A 312 6.78 0.06 18.87
C MET A 312 5.74 -1.06 18.86
N ARG A 313 5.93 -2.02 17.96
CA ARG A 313 5.06 -3.20 17.84
C ARG A 313 5.46 -4.23 18.86
N GLU A 314 5.05 -4.02 20.11
CA GLU A 314 5.20 -4.99 21.18
C GLU A 314 4.35 -6.23 20.91
N SER A 315 4.75 -7.40 21.41
CA SER A 315 3.91 -8.60 21.33
C SER A 315 2.58 -8.36 22.01
N SER A 316 1.49 -8.67 21.31
CA SER A 316 0.16 -8.71 21.91
C SER A 316 -0.33 -10.16 21.98
N LEU A 317 -1.44 -10.38 22.69
CA LEU A 317 -2.18 -11.65 22.68
C LEU A 317 -2.55 -12.15 21.27
N PHE A 318 -2.55 -11.27 20.27
CA PHE A 318 -3.00 -11.56 18.90
C PHE A 318 -1.87 -11.67 17.87
N TYR A 319 -0.62 -11.35 18.21
CA TYR A 319 0.51 -11.54 17.30
C TYR A 319 1.83 -11.74 18.06
N HIS A 320 2.54 -12.82 17.71
CA HIS A 320 3.83 -13.15 18.33
C HIS A 320 5.03 -12.59 17.56
N GLN A 321 4.85 -12.25 16.28
CA GLN A 321 5.93 -11.70 15.46
C GLN A 321 6.24 -10.26 15.86
N LYS A 322 7.53 -9.97 15.97
CA LYS A 322 8.07 -8.69 16.44
C LYS A 322 8.90 -8.06 15.33
N THR A 323 8.93 -6.73 15.30
CA THR A 323 9.71 -6.00 14.30
C THR A 323 11.20 -6.05 14.64
N ARG A 324 12.07 -5.74 13.68
CA ARG A 324 13.52 -5.71 13.95
C ARG A 324 13.89 -4.63 14.98
N ALA A 325 13.17 -3.51 14.96
CA ALA A 325 13.32 -2.43 15.94
C ALA A 325 13.06 -2.94 17.36
N TYR A 326 11.99 -3.72 17.58
CA TYR A 326 11.71 -4.31 18.89
C TYR A 326 12.89 -5.16 19.42
N HIS A 327 13.58 -5.90 18.54
CA HIS A 327 14.67 -6.78 18.96
C HIS A 327 16.03 -6.09 19.13
N ARG A 328 16.25 -4.95 18.45
CA ARG A 328 17.59 -4.35 18.30
C ARG A 328 17.69 -2.92 18.79
N LEU A 329 16.57 -2.24 19.00
CA LEU A 329 16.51 -0.84 19.37
C LEU A 329 15.70 -0.68 20.66
N VAL A 330 15.95 0.40 21.38
CA VAL A 330 15.20 0.79 22.56
C VAL A 330 14.26 1.93 22.15
N ASP A 331 12.98 1.85 22.55
CA ASP A 331 12.04 2.97 22.40
C ASP A 331 12.24 3.95 23.56
N ASP A 332 13.19 4.85 23.41
CA ASP A 332 13.68 5.78 24.42
C ASP A 332 13.11 7.20 24.29
N VAL A 333 12.32 7.49 23.24
CA VAL A 333 11.66 8.78 23.05
C VAL A 333 10.34 8.81 23.85
N PRO A 334 10.14 9.74 24.81
CA PRO A 334 8.91 9.81 25.59
C PRO A 334 7.67 10.08 24.73
N LEU A 335 6.52 9.51 25.11
CA LEU A 335 5.25 9.66 24.37
C LEU A 335 4.85 11.13 24.16
N GLU A 336 5.06 11.98 25.16
CA GLU A 336 4.81 13.42 25.05
C GLU A 336 5.67 14.07 23.96
N THR A 337 6.97 13.74 23.91
CA THR A 337 7.87 14.19 22.85
C THR A 337 7.42 13.69 21.47
N LYS A 338 7.03 12.42 21.35
CA LYS A 338 6.50 11.88 20.08
C LYS A 338 5.28 12.66 19.59
N ASN A 339 4.35 12.97 20.50
CA ASN A 339 3.14 13.70 20.19
C ASN A 339 3.42 15.16 19.80
N ARG A 340 4.30 15.85 20.53
CA ARG A 340 4.75 17.21 20.17
C ARG A 340 5.36 17.23 18.77
N ARG A 341 6.32 16.33 18.50
CA ARG A 341 6.99 16.21 17.19
C ARG A 341 6.01 15.87 16.06
N HIS A 342 5.06 14.96 16.31
CA HIS A 342 3.99 14.65 15.36
C HIS A 342 3.18 15.90 14.98
N LEU A 343 2.82 16.74 15.96
CA LEU A 343 2.09 17.99 15.71
C LEU A 343 2.92 19.00 14.91
N GLU A 344 4.22 19.10 15.19
CA GLU A 344 5.14 19.99 14.45
C GLU A 344 5.29 19.56 12.98
N LEU A 345 5.50 18.26 12.71
CA LEU A 345 5.52 17.74 11.33
C LEU A 345 4.19 17.99 10.62
N LYS A 346 3.06 17.74 11.31
CA LYS A 346 1.73 18.00 10.78
C LYS A 346 1.50 19.47 10.46
N ALA A 347 2.01 20.38 11.29
CA ALA A 347 1.92 21.82 11.06
C ALA A 347 2.74 22.23 9.83
N ALA A 348 3.99 21.76 9.71
CA ALA A 348 4.83 21.99 8.54
C ALA A 348 4.19 21.45 7.25
N GLY A 349 3.64 20.24 7.31
CA GLY A 349 2.96 19.60 6.19
C GLY A 349 1.71 20.36 5.75
N ARG A 350 0.90 20.86 6.70
CA ARG A 350 -0.28 21.69 6.42
C ARG A 350 0.09 23.00 5.74
N GLN A 351 1.16 23.64 6.17
CA GLN A 351 1.65 24.88 5.55
C GLN A 351 2.08 24.63 4.10
N ALA A 352 2.88 23.60 3.85
CA ALA A 352 3.28 23.20 2.50
C ALA A 352 2.07 22.84 1.60
N SER A 353 1.10 22.11 2.16
CA SER A 353 -0.14 21.74 1.45
C SER A 353 -0.96 22.98 1.07
N LEU A 354 -1.04 23.98 1.95
CA LEU A 354 -1.74 25.23 1.68
C LEU A 354 -1.08 26.02 0.55
N GLU A 355 0.25 26.10 0.54
CA GLU A 355 1.02 26.74 -0.53
C GLU A 355 0.79 26.03 -1.87
N PHE A 356 0.85 24.70 -1.89
CA PHE A 356 0.55 23.90 -3.07
C PHE A 356 -0.88 24.16 -3.58
N ASN A 357 -1.88 24.12 -2.70
CA ASN A 357 -3.28 24.33 -3.06
C ASN A 357 -3.56 25.74 -3.58
N ARG A 358 -2.93 26.77 -2.99
CA ARG A 358 -3.03 28.15 -3.48
C ARG A 358 -2.48 28.30 -4.90
N ALA A 359 -1.40 27.60 -5.22
CA ALA A 359 -0.84 27.59 -6.57
C ALA A 359 -1.78 26.95 -7.62
N GLN A 360 -2.77 26.15 -7.20
CA GLN A 360 -3.77 25.56 -8.09
C GLN A 360 -4.93 26.52 -8.44
N ILE A 361 -5.09 27.63 -7.71
CA ILE A 361 -6.18 28.58 -7.95
C ILE A 361 -6.04 29.20 -9.34
N GLY A 362 -7.13 29.19 -10.11
CA GLY A 362 -7.18 29.71 -11.47
C GLY A 362 -6.72 28.72 -12.55
N GLN A 363 -6.31 27.50 -12.17
CA GLN A 363 -5.96 26.45 -13.13
C GLN A 363 -7.20 25.66 -13.59
N ILE A 364 -7.16 25.17 -14.83
CA ILE A 364 -8.16 24.23 -15.37
C ILE A 364 -7.74 22.83 -14.95
N GLN A 365 -8.64 22.09 -14.31
CA GLN A 365 -8.38 20.77 -13.75
C GLN A 365 -9.39 19.74 -14.29
N LEU A 366 -8.92 18.53 -14.59
CA LEU A 366 -9.79 17.42 -14.97
C LEU A 366 -10.40 16.79 -13.72
N VAL A 367 -11.72 16.88 -13.57
CA VAL A 367 -12.46 16.39 -12.40
C VAL A 367 -13.18 15.08 -12.74
N LEU A 368 -13.15 14.13 -11.80
CA LEU A 368 -14.01 12.94 -11.83
C LEU A 368 -15.27 13.27 -11.01
N VAL A 369 -16.45 13.08 -11.60
CA VAL A 369 -17.72 13.23 -10.88
C VAL A 369 -17.99 11.93 -10.12
N GLU A 370 -18.24 12.03 -8.81
CA GLU A 370 -18.46 10.89 -7.90
C GLU A 370 -19.88 10.81 -7.38
#